data_AF-A0AAP2HA98-F1
#
_entry.id   AF-A0AAP2HA98-F1
#
_cell.length_a   1.000
_cell.length_b   1.000
_cell.length_c   1.000
_cell.angle_alpha   90.00
_cell.angle_beta   90.00
_cell.angle_gamma   90.00
#
_symmetry.space_group_name_H-M   'P 1'
#
loop_
_entity.id
_entity.type
_entity.pdbx_description
1 polymer ?
#
loop_
_entity_poly.entity_id
_entity_poly.type
_entity_poly.pdbx_seq_one_letter_code
_entity_poly.pdbx_strand_id
1 'polypeptide(L)'
;MKARIALAALVSLVSLTACQEWNPAHRRAKADAASNASSGFADRSVAPAADLPPVGRPAPPPAPAKESRLVPFEVPASRDSPSSVPGCEFGGLPSRFNVYAAGAYSGRKLDYQIDQSGHTATQIDVAVSEDAAPVVLMLGAYEPTVWNIGWSPRTRIVAVLVSGYHRQAVAGLPPSVPRINSSYDNKGQCGQFYVSERNLGELNPIARRVFGQRVTRAYIAQDGFVAIGDGSKSALVTDANQKPEQFRDPDAPLAGEAGLREAVAKGLLREARSSDMQAWASAFAAIELRDAPPVSGAPPRSSRDYSMHNAYVVVRPLRIPAGLYGAHSATFIVPKGVQRPTGDPGHSSILDWNTMTCAGATCRMR
;
A
#
# COMPACT_ATOMS: atom_id res chain seq x y z
N MET A 1 -54.04 30.24 -40.01
CA MET A 1 -54.40 29.43 -38.82
C MET A 1 -53.27 29.56 -37.79
N LYS A 2 -53.64 30.01 -36.57
CA LYS A 2 -53.10 29.70 -35.21
C LYS A 2 -51.62 29.24 -35.10
N ALA A 3 -50.77 29.71 -34.20
CA ALA A 3 -50.93 30.50 -32.98
C ALA A 3 -49.55 31.03 -32.51
N ARG A 4 -49.60 32.09 -31.70
CA ARG A 4 -48.52 32.66 -30.89
C ARG A 4 -48.10 31.69 -29.77
N ILE A 5 -46.81 31.58 -29.45
CA ILE A 5 -46.33 31.21 -28.10
C ILE A 5 -45.16 32.11 -27.71
N ALA A 6 -45.17 32.48 -26.44
CA ALA A 6 -44.56 33.64 -25.82
C ALA A 6 -43.11 33.43 -25.34
N LEU A 7 -42.48 34.59 -25.22
CA LEU A 7 -41.24 34.92 -24.53
C LEU A 7 -41.38 34.66 -23.01
N ALA A 8 -40.39 34.02 -22.38
CA ALA A 8 -40.16 34.11 -20.94
C ALA A 8 -38.66 33.95 -20.65
N ALA A 9 -38.00 35.08 -20.40
CA ALA A 9 -36.64 35.16 -19.88
C ALA A 9 -36.68 34.95 -18.36
N LEU A 10 -35.92 33.96 -17.87
CA LEU A 10 -35.72 33.74 -16.44
C LEU A 10 -34.33 34.24 -16.05
N VAL A 11 -34.33 35.44 -15.47
CA VAL A 11 -33.19 36.05 -14.80
C VAL A 11 -32.99 35.32 -13.47
N SER A 12 -31.86 34.63 -13.31
CA SER A 12 -31.43 34.12 -12.00
C SER A 12 -30.48 35.14 -11.36
N LEU A 13 -31.02 35.91 -10.40
CA LEU A 13 -30.23 36.62 -9.39
C LEU A 13 -29.66 35.57 -8.41
N VAL A 14 -28.33 35.45 -8.36
CA VAL A 14 -27.64 34.84 -7.20
C VAL A 14 -27.15 35.99 -6.33
N SER A 15 -27.82 36.17 -5.20
CA SER A 15 -27.44 37.13 -4.17
C SER A 15 -26.16 36.68 -3.45
N LEU A 16 -25.15 37.54 -3.44
CA LEU A 16 -24.04 37.52 -2.49
C LEU A 16 -24.54 37.94 -1.11
N THR A 17 -24.27 37.12 -0.08
CA THR A 17 -24.18 37.47 1.36
C THR A 17 -23.92 36.16 2.11
N ALA A 18 -23.00 36.00 3.06
CA ALA A 18 -22.11 36.90 3.76
C ALA A 18 -20.87 36.11 4.23
N CYS A 19 -19.70 36.73 4.19
CA CYS A 19 -18.57 36.34 5.03
C CYS A 19 -18.90 36.75 6.46
N GLN A 20 -18.86 35.82 7.41
CA GLN A 20 -18.97 36.12 8.83
C GLN A 20 -17.66 35.74 9.53
N GLU A 21 -17.22 36.69 10.34
CA GLU A 21 -15.87 36.89 10.84
C GLU A 21 -15.41 35.83 11.84
N TRP A 22 -14.14 35.48 11.71
CA TRP A 22 -13.41 34.62 12.64
C TRP A 22 -12.69 35.53 13.64
N ASN A 23 -13.06 35.45 14.92
CA ASN A 23 -12.45 36.21 16.01
C ASN A 23 -11.66 35.25 16.94
N PRO A 24 -10.33 35.38 17.06
CA PRO A 24 -9.56 34.62 18.03
C PRO A 24 -9.07 35.53 19.17
N ALA A 25 -9.56 35.31 20.40
CA ALA A 25 -8.94 35.92 21.57
C ALA A 25 -9.16 35.12 22.87
N HIS A 26 -8.04 34.86 23.55
CA HIS A 26 -7.85 34.49 24.97
C HIS A 26 -8.12 33.01 25.35
N ARG A 27 -7.26 32.28 26.09
CA ARG A 27 -6.38 32.67 27.21
C ARG A 27 -5.11 31.81 27.31
N ARG A 28 -4.01 32.47 27.69
CA ARG A 28 -2.85 31.93 28.41
C ARG A 28 -3.12 31.94 29.92
N ALA A 29 -2.60 30.95 30.66
CA ALA A 29 -1.95 31.06 31.99
C ALA A 29 -1.62 29.63 32.50
N LYS A 30 -0.34 29.26 32.62
CA LYS A 30 0.53 29.20 33.84
C LYS A 30 0.10 28.08 34.83
N ALA A 31 0.88 27.03 35.08
CA ALA A 31 2.25 26.88 35.66
C ALA A 31 2.26 26.71 37.19
N ASP A 32 3.25 25.93 37.66
CA ASP A 32 3.79 25.73 39.03
C ASP A 32 3.38 24.38 39.70
N ALA A 33 4.30 23.40 39.86
CA ALA A 33 5.34 23.22 40.91
C ALA A 33 4.73 22.59 42.20
N ALA A 34 5.33 21.74 43.04
CA ALA A 34 6.67 21.18 43.32
C ALA A 34 6.44 19.93 44.24
N SER A 35 7.08 18.77 44.00
CA SER A 35 8.18 18.13 44.76
C SER A 35 8.21 18.12 46.31
N ASN A 36 8.42 16.89 46.83
CA ASN A 36 9.18 16.42 48.02
C ASN A 36 8.65 16.58 49.46
N ALA A 37 8.68 15.49 50.24
CA ALA A 37 9.70 15.23 51.29
C ALA A 37 9.45 13.95 52.17
N SER A 38 10.55 13.23 52.47
CA SER A 38 10.98 12.49 53.71
C SER A 38 10.04 11.46 54.39
N SER A 39 10.38 10.18 54.66
CA SER A 39 11.55 9.49 55.30
C SER A 39 11.60 9.52 56.84
N GLY A 40 11.66 8.34 57.49
CA GLY A 40 12.36 8.11 58.77
C GLY A 40 11.69 7.15 59.77
N PHE A 41 12.48 6.21 60.33
CA PHE A 41 12.48 5.54 61.67
C PHE A 41 13.00 4.08 61.54
N ALA A 42 14.29 3.79 61.77
CA ALA A 42 14.99 3.43 63.04
C ALA A 42 14.61 2.02 63.55
N ASP A 43 15.47 0.99 63.42
CA ASP A 43 16.68 0.61 64.20
C ASP A 43 16.38 -0.27 65.43
N ARG A 44 17.00 -1.46 65.50
CA ARG A 44 17.44 -2.13 66.74
C ARG A 44 18.31 -3.36 66.46
N SER A 45 19.51 -3.31 67.01
CA SER A 45 20.52 -4.37 67.09
C SER A 45 20.45 -5.12 68.43
N VAL A 46 20.69 -6.45 68.45
CA VAL A 46 21.19 -7.22 69.60
C VAL A 46 21.99 -8.45 69.11
N ALA A 47 23.13 -8.72 69.72
CA ALA A 47 23.92 -9.98 69.73
C ALA A 47 24.42 -10.19 71.19
N PRO A 48 25.20 -11.22 71.60
CA PRO A 48 25.63 -12.49 70.96
C PRO A 48 25.54 -13.74 71.90
N ALA A 49 25.92 -14.95 71.45
CA ALA A 49 26.37 -16.07 72.30
C ALA A 49 27.14 -17.16 71.50
N ALA A 50 28.05 -17.88 72.17
CA ALA A 50 29.15 -18.68 71.63
C ALA A 50 28.91 -20.22 71.53
N ASP A 51 29.70 -20.83 70.64
CA ASP A 51 30.25 -22.20 70.48
C ASP A 51 29.56 -23.47 71.03
N LEU A 52 29.30 -24.40 70.09
CA LEU A 52 29.38 -25.86 70.22
C LEU A 52 29.87 -26.46 68.88
N PRO A 53 30.88 -27.36 68.82
CA PRO A 53 30.99 -28.37 67.76
C PRO A 53 30.16 -29.61 68.20
N PRO A 54 29.65 -30.52 67.33
CA PRO A 54 30.35 -31.09 66.17
C PRO A 54 29.40 -31.58 65.04
N VAL A 55 29.89 -32.53 64.24
CA VAL A 55 29.21 -33.44 63.30
C VAL A 55 29.16 -32.96 61.85
N GLY A 56 29.91 -33.71 61.02
CA GLY A 56 30.09 -33.48 59.59
C GLY A 56 28.76 -33.40 58.85
N ARG A 57 28.59 -32.31 58.11
CA ARG A 57 27.54 -32.19 57.11
C ARG A 57 27.92 -33.06 55.91
N PRO A 58 26.98 -33.86 55.37
CA PRO A 58 27.14 -34.44 54.04
C PRO A 58 27.45 -33.32 53.06
N ALA A 59 28.33 -33.58 52.09
CA ALA A 59 28.56 -32.65 50.99
C ALA A 59 27.22 -32.19 50.42
N PRO A 60 27.02 -30.88 50.15
CA PRO A 60 25.79 -30.42 49.54
C PRO A 60 25.58 -31.21 48.24
N PRO A 61 24.34 -31.62 47.92
CA PRO A 61 24.07 -32.20 46.62
C PRO A 61 24.63 -31.23 45.56
N PRO A 62 25.27 -31.75 44.49
CA PRO A 62 25.76 -30.88 43.43
C PRO A 62 24.62 -29.93 43.06
N ALA A 63 24.91 -28.62 43.05
CA ALA A 63 23.96 -27.63 42.57
C ALA A 63 23.31 -28.17 41.30
N PRO A 64 21.98 -28.08 41.11
CA PRO A 64 21.36 -28.52 39.87
C PRO A 64 22.19 -27.92 38.75
N ALA A 65 22.71 -28.81 37.91
CA ALA A 65 23.61 -28.45 36.84
C ALA A 65 23.01 -27.23 36.16
N LYS A 66 23.80 -26.16 36.04
CA LYS A 66 23.49 -25.12 35.06
C LYS A 66 23.27 -25.88 33.75
N GLU A 67 22.02 -25.99 33.33
CA GLU A 67 21.65 -26.32 31.96
C GLU A 67 22.12 -25.16 31.09
N SER A 68 23.43 -25.13 30.88
CA SER A 68 24.02 -24.66 29.64
C SER A 68 24.40 -25.96 28.92
N ARG A 69 24.09 -26.16 27.65
CA ARG A 69 24.10 -25.17 26.59
C ARG A 69 23.07 -25.60 25.55
N LEU A 70 22.15 -24.69 25.25
CA LEU A 70 21.60 -24.60 23.91
C LEU A 70 22.78 -24.58 22.94
N VAL A 71 22.80 -25.52 22.00
CA VAL A 71 23.77 -25.61 20.91
C VAL A 71 23.11 -24.97 19.67
N PRO A 72 23.88 -24.31 18.78
CA PRO A 72 23.41 -23.23 17.92
C PRO A 72 22.39 -23.64 16.86
N PHE A 73 21.43 -22.74 16.63
CA PHE A 73 20.63 -22.72 15.42
C PHE A 73 21.54 -22.33 14.25
N GLU A 74 21.79 -23.28 13.35
CA GLU A 74 22.37 -22.99 12.04
C GLU A 74 21.33 -22.24 11.22
N VAL A 75 21.68 -21.02 10.85
CA VAL A 75 20.98 -20.23 9.84
C VAL A 75 21.56 -20.63 8.49
N PRO A 76 20.83 -21.30 7.58
CA PRO A 76 21.20 -21.25 6.19
C PRO A 76 21.04 -19.79 5.75
N ALA A 77 22.15 -19.24 5.25
CA ALA A 77 22.17 -17.94 4.64
C ALA A 77 21.20 -17.88 3.44
N SER A 78 20.58 -16.72 3.30
CA SER A 78 20.00 -16.13 2.08
C SER A 78 18.69 -16.68 1.50
N ARG A 79 17.69 -15.78 1.58
CA ARG A 79 16.76 -15.36 0.52
C ARG A 79 16.04 -16.48 -0.21
N ASP A 80 14.97 -16.96 0.41
CA ASP A 80 13.71 -17.18 -0.31
C ASP A 80 12.53 -17.03 0.64
N SER A 81 11.43 -16.52 0.08
CA SER A 81 10.17 -16.26 0.76
C SER A 81 9.66 -17.50 1.52
N PRO A 82 8.97 -17.36 2.67
CA PRO A 82 8.43 -18.51 3.36
C PRO A 82 7.36 -19.19 2.48
N SER A 83 7.74 -20.37 1.99
CA SER A 83 6.89 -21.51 1.67
C SER A 83 5.71 -21.21 0.73
N SER A 84 5.97 -21.14 -0.57
CA SER A 84 4.92 -21.47 -1.54
C SER A 84 4.51 -22.93 -1.29
N VAL A 85 3.32 -23.16 -0.74
CA VAL A 85 2.74 -24.50 -0.74
C VAL A 85 2.68 -24.95 -2.21
N PRO A 86 3.25 -26.11 -2.60
CA PRO A 86 3.16 -26.60 -3.96
C PRO A 86 1.71 -27.00 -4.22
N GLY A 87 0.93 -26.10 -4.83
CA GLY A 87 -0.48 -26.27 -5.07
C GLY A 87 -1.33 -25.12 -4.53
N CYS A 88 -2.54 -24.97 -5.07
CA CYS A 88 -3.51 -24.01 -4.60
C CYS A 88 -4.37 -24.59 -3.46
N GLU A 89 -3.71 -25.00 -2.38
CA GLU A 89 -4.34 -25.62 -1.21
C GLU A 89 -3.47 -25.43 0.04
N PHE A 90 -4.09 -25.49 1.22
CA PHE A 90 -3.35 -25.54 2.49
C PHE A 90 -3.41 -26.96 3.08
N GLY A 91 -2.24 -27.57 3.26
CA GLY A 91 -2.12 -28.81 4.02
C GLY A 91 -2.29 -28.57 5.53
N GLY A 92 -2.85 -29.56 6.24
CA GLY A 92 -2.85 -29.57 7.72
C GLY A 92 -3.80 -28.59 8.41
N LEU A 93 -4.81 -28.07 7.71
CA LEU A 93 -5.86 -27.27 8.35
C LEU A 93 -6.66 -28.11 9.37
N PRO A 94 -7.13 -27.50 10.48
CA PRO A 94 -7.97 -28.21 11.45
C PRO A 94 -9.30 -28.65 10.83
N SER A 95 -9.96 -29.65 11.42
CA SER A 95 -11.25 -30.16 10.91
C SER A 95 -12.40 -29.15 11.01
N ARG A 96 -12.27 -28.11 11.85
CA ARG A 96 -13.23 -27.01 12.00
C ARG A 96 -12.49 -25.69 12.08
N PHE A 97 -12.91 -24.74 11.24
CA PHE A 97 -12.40 -23.37 11.20
C PHE A 97 -13.40 -22.47 10.46
N ASN A 98 -13.31 -21.16 10.70
CA ASN A 98 -14.05 -20.15 9.96
C ASN A 98 -13.18 -19.58 8.82
N VAL A 99 -13.76 -19.41 7.63
CA VAL A 99 -13.11 -18.69 6.53
C VAL A 99 -13.70 -17.29 6.45
N TYR A 100 -12.88 -16.27 6.72
CA TYR A 100 -13.29 -14.88 6.59
C TYR A 100 -12.61 -14.25 5.38
N ALA A 101 -13.43 -13.72 4.47
CA ALA A 101 -12.95 -12.94 3.36
C ALA A 101 -12.96 -11.45 3.72
N ALA A 102 -11.91 -10.72 3.38
CA ALA A 102 -11.90 -9.28 3.62
C ALA A 102 -11.11 -8.51 2.57
N GLY A 103 -11.51 -7.27 2.30
CA GLY A 103 -10.76 -6.39 1.42
C GLY A 103 -11.59 -5.28 0.80
N ALA A 104 -11.00 -4.63 -0.19
CA ALA A 104 -11.57 -3.50 -0.91
C ALA A 104 -10.90 -3.40 -2.29
N TYR A 105 -11.27 -2.40 -3.10
CA TYR A 105 -10.49 -2.08 -4.30
C TYR A 105 -9.07 -1.61 -3.93
N SER A 106 -8.95 -0.73 -2.94
CA SER A 106 -7.70 -0.12 -2.48
C SER A 106 -7.70 0.08 -0.96
N GLY A 107 -6.50 0.11 -0.36
CA GLY A 107 -6.32 0.56 1.02
C GLY A 107 -6.05 2.06 1.14
N ARG A 108 -5.54 2.45 2.31
CA ARG A 108 -4.94 3.77 2.56
C ARG A 108 -3.65 3.88 1.75
N LYS A 109 -3.43 5.01 1.06
CA LYS A 109 -2.19 5.25 0.32
C LYS A 109 -0.97 5.27 1.24
N LEU A 110 0.11 4.65 0.79
CA LEU A 110 1.44 4.74 1.39
C LEU A 110 2.27 5.80 0.66
N ASP A 111 3.29 6.33 1.34
CA ASP A 111 4.26 7.28 0.81
C ASP A 111 5.46 6.59 0.14
N TYR A 112 5.54 5.26 0.21
CA TYR A 112 6.52 4.43 -0.47
C TYR A 112 5.85 3.40 -1.38
N GLN A 113 6.60 2.80 -2.30
CA GLN A 113 6.12 1.73 -3.16
C GLN A 113 6.57 0.36 -2.67
N ILE A 114 5.78 -0.65 -3.01
CA ILE A 114 6.14 -2.06 -2.82
C ILE A 114 6.34 -2.76 -4.16
N ASP A 115 5.97 -2.16 -5.28
CA ASP A 115 6.20 -2.71 -6.62
C ASP A 115 6.37 -1.59 -7.66
N GLN A 116 6.41 -1.98 -8.94
CA GLN A 116 6.50 -1.08 -10.09
C GLN A 116 5.29 -1.26 -11.02
N SER A 117 4.12 -1.57 -10.46
CA SER A 117 2.88 -1.79 -11.21
C SER A 117 2.32 -0.54 -11.91
N GLY A 118 2.95 0.62 -11.68
CA GLY A 118 2.40 1.91 -12.05
C GLY A 118 1.36 2.43 -11.08
N HIS A 119 0.86 1.61 -10.15
CA HIS A 119 -0.14 1.94 -9.14
C HIS A 119 0.48 2.35 -7.80
N THR A 120 -0.20 3.20 -7.03
CA THR A 120 0.30 3.63 -5.71
C THR A 120 0.09 2.52 -4.68
N ALA A 121 1.16 2.06 -4.04
CA ALA A 121 1.05 1.14 -2.91
C ALA A 121 0.12 1.65 -1.80
N THR A 122 -0.62 0.72 -1.22
CA THR A 122 -1.60 0.97 -0.16
C THR A 122 -1.42 0.02 1.01
N GLN A 123 -2.06 0.33 2.13
CA GLN A 123 -2.13 -0.55 3.30
C GLN A 123 -3.58 -0.73 3.74
N ILE A 124 -3.90 -1.95 4.15
CA ILE A 124 -5.14 -2.28 4.86
C ILE A 124 -4.77 -2.86 6.22
N ASP A 125 -5.22 -2.22 7.28
CA ASP A 125 -5.09 -2.71 8.65
C ASP A 125 -6.25 -3.66 8.96
N VAL A 126 -5.92 -4.87 9.38
CA VAL A 126 -6.87 -5.95 9.64
C VAL A 126 -6.87 -6.26 11.13
N ALA A 127 -8.00 -6.05 11.78
CA ALA A 127 -8.25 -6.46 13.16
C ALA A 127 -9.07 -7.75 13.18
N VAL A 128 -8.55 -8.83 13.76
CA VAL A 128 -9.24 -10.13 13.81
C VAL A 128 -9.56 -10.51 15.25
N SER A 129 -10.84 -10.74 15.54
CA SER A 129 -11.30 -11.12 16.88
C SER A 129 -12.33 -12.24 16.76
N GLU A 130 -11.89 -13.48 16.99
CA GLU A 130 -12.72 -14.70 16.94
C GLU A 130 -12.21 -15.73 17.95
N ASP A 131 -13.08 -16.10 18.89
CA ASP A 131 -12.72 -16.96 20.02
C ASP A 131 -13.40 -18.33 19.95
N ALA A 132 -14.39 -18.51 19.06
CA ALA A 132 -15.17 -19.73 18.94
C ALA A 132 -14.50 -20.78 18.05
N ALA A 133 -13.68 -20.36 17.08
CA ALA A 133 -13.04 -21.26 16.14
C ALA A 133 -11.72 -20.72 15.59
N PRO A 134 -10.79 -21.59 15.15
CA PRO A 134 -9.65 -21.16 14.34
C PRO A 134 -10.09 -20.41 13.08
N VAL A 135 -9.29 -19.44 12.65
CA VAL A 135 -9.61 -18.54 11.54
C VAL A 135 -8.65 -18.76 10.36
N VAL A 136 -9.23 -18.82 9.17
CA VAL A 136 -8.51 -18.67 7.90
C VAL A 136 -8.91 -17.35 7.28
N LEU A 137 -7.92 -16.57 6.83
CA LEU A 137 -8.14 -15.29 6.18
C LEU A 137 -8.02 -15.43 4.66
N MET A 138 -8.96 -14.85 3.94
CA MET A 138 -8.98 -14.72 2.49
C MET A 138 -9.02 -13.24 2.13
N LEU A 139 -7.84 -12.63 1.95
CA LEU A 139 -7.68 -11.19 1.81
C LEU A 139 -7.49 -10.83 0.34
N GLY A 140 -8.17 -9.79 -0.14
CA GLY A 140 -8.10 -9.44 -1.56
C GLY A 140 -8.27 -7.95 -1.86
N ALA A 141 -7.30 -7.35 -2.58
CA ALA A 141 -7.34 -5.95 -3.02
C ALA A 141 -6.82 -5.79 -4.46
N TYR A 142 -7.37 -4.83 -5.21
CA TYR A 142 -6.93 -4.60 -6.59
C TYR A 142 -5.53 -3.96 -6.62
N GLU A 143 -5.39 -2.85 -5.89
CA GLU A 143 -4.16 -2.07 -5.77
C GLU A 143 -3.03 -2.85 -5.08
N PRO A 144 -1.75 -2.47 -5.30
CA PRO A 144 -0.64 -3.04 -4.53
C PRO A 144 -0.86 -2.76 -3.05
N THR A 145 -0.91 -3.81 -2.23
CA THR A 145 -1.43 -3.71 -0.86
C THR A 145 -0.58 -4.47 0.15
N VAL A 146 -0.20 -3.78 1.22
CA VAL A 146 0.32 -4.38 2.45
C VAL A 146 -0.84 -4.63 3.41
N TRP A 147 -1.05 -5.88 3.80
CA TRP A 147 -2.03 -6.30 4.79
C TRP A 147 -1.35 -6.32 6.16
N ASN A 148 -1.68 -5.37 7.03
CA ASN A 148 -1.12 -5.27 8.38
C ASN A 148 -2.07 -5.90 9.38
N ILE A 149 -1.72 -7.06 9.91
CA ILE A 149 -2.66 -7.91 10.64
C ILE A 149 -2.39 -7.86 12.15
N GLY A 150 -3.43 -7.56 12.92
CA GLY A 150 -3.47 -7.72 14.37
C GLY A 150 -4.68 -8.59 14.78
N TRP A 151 -4.54 -9.33 15.87
CA TRP A 151 -5.60 -10.22 16.35
C TRP A 151 -5.75 -10.21 17.87
N SER A 152 -6.93 -10.58 18.38
CA SER A 152 -7.14 -10.74 19.83
C SER A 152 -6.34 -11.93 20.37
N PRO A 153 -5.89 -11.94 21.64
CA PRO A 153 -5.05 -13.02 22.17
C PRO A 153 -5.67 -14.42 22.13
N ARG A 154 -7.01 -14.50 22.07
CA ARG A 154 -7.76 -15.76 21.96
C ARG A 154 -7.99 -16.20 20.51
N THR A 155 -7.76 -15.32 19.55
CA THR A 155 -7.87 -15.63 18.12
C THR A 155 -6.71 -16.50 17.67
N ARG A 156 -7.02 -17.60 16.96
CA ARG A 156 -6.03 -18.46 16.31
C ARG A 156 -6.14 -18.40 14.80
N ILE A 157 -5.32 -17.59 14.16
CA ILE A 157 -5.19 -17.56 12.69
C ILE A 157 -4.34 -18.76 12.25
N VAL A 158 -4.88 -19.62 11.39
CA VAL A 158 -4.23 -20.87 10.96
C VAL A 158 -3.78 -20.88 9.50
N ALA A 159 -4.28 -19.97 8.66
CA ALA A 159 -3.77 -19.75 7.30
C ALA A 159 -4.23 -18.41 6.73
N VAL A 160 -3.47 -17.89 5.76
CA VAL A 160 -3.83 -16.67 5.01
C VAL A 160 -3.63 -16.87 3.51
N LEU A 161 -4.70 -16.71 2.74
CA LEU A 161 -4.64 -16.49 1.29
C LEU A 161 -4.75 -14.99 1.02
N VAL A 162 -3.75 -14.41 0.36
CA VAL A 162 -3.82 -13.04 -0.15
C VAL A 162 -3.84 -13.04 -1.66
N SER A 163 -4.62 -12.13 -2.22
CA SER A 163 -4.79 -11.99 -3.67
C SER A 163 -5.08 -10.57 -4.11
N GLY A 164 -4.97 -10.34 -5.40
CA GLY A 164 -5.16 -9.04 -6.00
C GLY A 164 -4.75 -9.00 -7.46
N TYR A 165 -4.85 -7.81 -8.04
CA TYR A 165 -4.26 -7.59 -9.36
C TYR A 165 -2.76 -7.37 -9.22
N HIS A 166 -2.38 -6.42 -8.36
CA HIS A 166 -0.98 -6.04 -8.12
C HIS A 166 -0.36 -6.74 -6.92
N ARG A 167 0.91 -6.42 -6.61
CA ARG A 167 1.67 -7.08 -5.55
C ARG A 167 0.94 -7.00 -4.20
N GLN A 168 0.79 -8.14 -3.56
CA GLN A 168 0.27 -8.25 -2.20
C GLN A 168 1.41 -8.56 -1.23
N ALA A 169 1.32 -8.06 0.00
CA ALA A 169 2.29 -8.35 1.06
C ALA A 169 1.57 -8.50 2.41
N VAL A 170 2.07 -9.36 3.29
CA VAL A 170 1.44 -9.63 4.60
C VAL A 170 2.42 -9.29 5.71
N ALA A 171 2.04 -8.30 6.52
CA ALA A 171 2.73 -7.87 7.73
C ALA A 171 1.98 -8.36 8.99
N GLY A 172 2.68 -8.39 10.11
CA GLY A 172 2.10 -8.64 11.42
C GLY A 172 1.85 -10.09 11.77
N LEU A 173 2.05 -11.07 10.88
CA LEU A 173 1.86 -12.49 11.20
C LEU A 173 3.17 -13.25 11.42
N PRO A 174 3.23 -14.18 12.39
CA PRO A 174 4.41 -15.00 12.60
C PRO A 174 4.71 -15.91 11.39
N PRO A 175 5.99 -16.25 11.15
CA PRO A 175 6.38 -17.13 10.04
C PRO A 175 5.72 -18.52 10.08
N SER A 176 5.29 -18.96 11.26
CA SER A 176 4.61 -20.24 11.48
C SER A 176 3.19 -20.30 10.89
N VAL A 177 2.56 -19.16 10.61
CA VAL A 177 1.25 -19.13 9.95
C VAL A 177 1.46 -19.30 8.44
N PRO A 178 0.98 -20.40 7.83
CA PRO A 178 1.15 -20.63 6.41
C PRO A 178 0.39 -19.58 5.60
N ARG A 179 1.02 -19.11 4.51
CA ARG A 179 0.48 -18.04 3.67
C ARG A 179 0.65 -18.38 2.19
N ILE A 180 -0.38 -18.11 1.39
CA ILE A 180 -0.32 -18.18 -0.07
C ILE A 180 -0.55 -16.78 -0.60
N ASN A 181 0.36 -16.32 -1.45
CA ASN A 181 0.23 -15.05 -2.15
C ASN A 181 0.04 -15.32 -3.64
N SER A 182 -1.16 -15.04 -4.14
CA SER A 182 -1.55 -15.32 -5.51
C SER A 182 -2.25 -14.11 -6.12
N SER A 183 -1.56 -13.38 -6.99
CA SER A 183 -2.05 -12.18 -7.65
C SER A 183 -1.96 -12.32 -9.17
N TYR A 184 -2.57 -11.39 -9.91
CA TYR A 184 -2.43 -11.35 -11.36
C TYR A 184 -0.96 -11.11 -11.76
N ASP A 185 -0.24 -10.22 -11.09
CA ASP A 185 1.14 -9.88 -11.43
C ASP A 185 2.11 -11.02 -11.15
N ASN A 186 1.98 -11.74 -10.02
CA ASN A 186 2.87 -12.86 -9.70
C ASN A 186 2.48 -14.20 -10.35
N LYS A 187 1.39 -14.23 -11.13
CA LYS A 187 0.86 -15.44 -11.79
C LYS A 187 0.65 -16.60 -10.82
N GLY A 188 0.19 -16.29 -9.61
CA GLY A 188 0.03 -17.27 -8.56
C GLY A 188 -0.95 -18.39 -8.90
N GLN A 189 -0.70 -19.57 -8.35
CA GLN A 189 -1.43 -20.80 -8.69
C GLN A 189 -2.91 -20.78 -8.29
N CYS A 190 -3.31 -19.86 -7.39
CA CYS A 190 -4.70 -19.70 -6.98
C CYS A 190 -5.50 -18.73 -7.84
N GLY A 191 -4.89 -18.16 -8.88
CA GLY A 191 -5.51 -17.09 -9.65
C GLY A 191 -5.56 -15.79 -8.85
N GLN A 192 -6.41 -14.87 -9.30
CA GLN A 192 -6.57 -13.56 -8.70
C GLN A 192 -8.00 -13.37 -8.21
N PHE A 193 -8.17 -12.66 -7.10
CA PHE A 193 -9.43 -12.09 -6.66
C PHE A 193 -9.18 -10.84 -5.83
N TYR A 194 -10.20 -9.99 -5.72
CA TYR A 194 -10.26 -8.95 -4.70
C TYR A 194 -11.66 -8.86 -4.12
N VAL A 195 -11.77 -8.42 -2.87
CA VAL A 195 -13.05 -8.40 -2.17
C VAL A 195 -13.72 -7.04 -2.42
N SER A 196 -14.86 -7.07 -3.10
CA SER A 196 -15.75 -5.93 -3.28
C SER A 196 -17.19 -6.40 -3.37
N GLU A 197 -18.16 -5.53 -3.15
CA GLU A 197 -19.59 -5.87 -3.28
C GLU A 197 -19.94 -6.45 -4.65
N ARG A 198 -19.23 -6.05 -5.70
CA ARG A 198 -19.45 -6.51 -7.08
C ARG A 198 -18.87 -7.90 -7.36
N ASN A 199 -17.90 -8.36 -6.57
CA ASN A 199 -17.13 -9.58 -6.85
C ASN A 199 -17.34 -10.69 -5.81
N LEU A 200 -18.32 -10.56 -4.91
CA LEU A 200 -18.57 -11.55 -3.85
C LEU A 200 -18.87 -12.96 -4.39
N GLY A 201 -19.40 -13.07 -5.61
CA GLY A 201 -19.70 -14.35 -6.25
C GLY A 201 -18.48 -15.22 -6.52
N GLU A 202 -17.30 -14.62 -6.69
CA GLU A 202 -16.06 -15.32 -7.02
C GLU A 202 -15.39 -15.98 -5.80
N LEU A 203 -15.76 -15.55 -4.58
CA LEU A 203 -15.06 -15.95 -3.36
C LEU A 203 -15.28 -17.43 -3.00
N ASN A 204 -16.51 -17.91 -3.10
CA ASN A 204 -16.84 -19.28 -2.69
C ASN A 204 -16.23 -20.36 -3.59
N PRO A 205 -16.20 -20.23 -4.93
CA PRO A 205 -15.44 -21.13 -5.79
C PRO A 205 -13.97 -21.27 -5.39
N ILE A 206 -13.31 -20.14 -5.10
CA ILE A 206 -11.89 -20.13 -4.69
C ILE A 206 -11.75 -20.75 -3.30
N ALA A 207 -12.56 -20.34 -2.33
CA ALA A 207 -12.50 -20.85 -0.96
C ALA A 207 -12.71 -22.38 -0.91
N ARG A 208 -13.64 -22.93 -1.70
CA ARG A 208 -13.86 -24.39 -1.77
C ARG A 208 -12.65 -25.11 -2.33
N ARG A 209 -12.02 -24.57 -3.36
CA ARG A 209 -10.81 -25.16 -3.96
C ARG A 209 -9.62 -25.11 -2.99
N VAL A 210 -9.41 -23.99 -2.31
CA VAL A 210 -8.21 -23.76 -1.48
C VAL A 210 -8.34 -24.35 -0.08
N PHE A 211 -9.53 -24.26 0.51
CA PHE A 211 -9.78 -24.58 1.91
C PHE A 211 -10.77 -25.75 2.11
N GLY A 212 -11.36 -26.27 1.04
CA GLY A 212 -12.40 -27.30 1.13
C GLY A 212 -13.75 -26.79 1.64
N GLN A 213 -13.91 -25.48 1.91
CA GLN A 213 -15.16 -24.92 2.42
C GLN A 213 -15.46 -23.51 1.89
N ARG A 214 -16.70 -23.06 2.06
CA ARG A 214 -17.14 -21.72 1.64
C ARG A 214 -16.65 -20.64 2.60
N VAL A 215 -16.71 -19.39 2.15
CA VAL A 215 -16.54 -18.22 3.03
C VAL A 215 -17.69 -18.18 4.05
N THR A 216 -17.35 -18.06 5.33
CA THR A 216 -18.28 -17.89 6.44
C THR A 216 -18.90 -16.49 6.42
N ARG A 217 -18.08 -15.46 6.25
CA ARG A 217 -18.50 -14.06 6.11
C ARG A 217 -17.47 -13.25 5.33
N ALA A 218 -17.94 -12.30 4.52
CA ALA A 218 -17.12 -11.32 3.83
C ALA A 218 -17.21 -9.95 4.52
N TYR A 219 -16.11 -9.23 4.60
CA TYR A 219 -16.00 -7.90 5.20
C TYR A 219 -15.41 -6.91 4.20
N ILE A 220 -16.09 -5.81 3.95
CA ILE A 220 -15.57 -4.75 3.08
C ILE A 220 -14.75 -3.79 3.93
N ALA A 221 -13.49 -3.60 3.57
CA ALA A 221 -12.62 -2.63 4.21
C ALA A 221 -13.05 -1.21 3.85
N GLN A 222 -12.95 -0.30 4.81
CA GLN A 222 -13.24 1.12 4.65
C GLN A 222 -12.04 1.92 5.13
N ASP A 223 -11.62 2.92 4.36
CA ASP A 223 -10.51 3.83 4.68
C ASP A 223 -9.20 3.11 5.07
N GLY A 224 -8.93 1.96 4.44
CA GLY A 224 -7.75 1.15 4.73
C GLY A 224 -7.82 0.38 6.05
N PHE A 225 -9.01 0.09 6.57
CA PHE A 225 -9.21 -0.69 7.79
C PHE A 225 -10.36 -1.70 7.63
N VAL A 226 -10.23 -2.87 8.27
CA VAL A 226 -11.32 -3.85 8.40
C VAL A 226 -11.27 -4.56 9.76
N ALA A 227 -12.42 -4.75 10.38
CA ALA A 227 -12.58 -5.58 11.57
C ALA A 227 -13.33 -6.87 11.21
N ILE A 228 -12.75 -8.00 11.59
CA ILE A 228 -13.20 -9.36 11.26
C ILE A 228 -13.59 -10.09 12.54
N GLY A 229 -14.70 -10.85 12.48
CA GLY A 229 -15.22 -11.62 13.61
C GLY A 229 -16.25 -10.82 14.40
N ASP A 230 -16.06 -10.70 15.71
CA ASP A 230 -16.95 -9.94 16.60
C ASP A 230 -16.81 -8.41 16.48
N GLY A 231 -15.81 -7.95 15.72
CA GLY A 231 -15.54 -6.53 15.47
C GLY A 231 -14.74 -5.83 16.56
N SER A 232 -14.29 -6.54 17.59
CA SER A 232 -13.47 -5.99 18.67
C SER A 232 -12.11 -5.51 18.15
N LYS A 233 -11.71 -4.32 18.61
CA LYS A 233 -10.41 -3.68 18.31
C LYS A 233 -9.52 -3.55 19.54
N SER A 234 -9.94 -4.09 20.69
CA SER A 234 -9.22 -3.96 21.95
C SER A 234 -8.19 -5.07 22.12
N ALA A 235 -7.05 -4.72 22.75
CA ALA A 235 -5.99 -5.66 23.12
C ALA A 235 -5.43 -6.51 21.95
N LEU A 236 -5.41 -5.96 20.73
CA LEU A 236 -4.84 -6.67 19.58
C LEU A 236 -3.33 -6.86 19.76
N VAL A 237 -2.86 -8.06 19.40
CA VAL A 237 -1.45 -8.41 19.28
C VAL A 237 -1.07 -8.53 17.81
N THR A 238 0.21 -8.32 17.51
CA THR A 238 0.79 -8.46 16.17
C THR A 238 2.24 -8.91 16.29
N ASP A 239 2.76 -9.60 15.27
CA ASP A 239 4.18 -9.92 15.19
C ASP A 239 4.97 -8.70 14.71
N ALA A 240 5.70 -8.08 15.65
CA ALA A 240 6.52 -6.90 15.39
C ALA A 240 7.75 -7.16 14.49
N ASN A 241 8.07 -8.41 14.17
CA ASN A 241 9.19 -8.76 13.30
C ASN A 241 8.87 -8.56 11.81
N GLN A 242 7.58 -8.56 11.44
CA GLN A 242 7.13 -8.33 10.06
C GLN A 242 6.36 -7.00 9.98
N LYS A 243 7.09 -5.89 9.81
CA LYS A 243 6.50 -4.54 9.74
C LYS A 243 6.15 -4.14 8.30
N PRO A 244 5.11 -3.32 8.08
CA PRO A 244 4.73 -2.87 6.75
C PRO A 244 5.87 -2.24 5.95
N GLU A 245 6.74 -1.48 6.60
CA GLU A 245 7.82 -0.72 5.97
C GLU A 245 8.93 -1.63 5.39
N GLN A 246 9.02 -2.88 5.85
CA GLN A 246 9.99 -3.85 5.32
C GLN A 246 9.66 -4.28 3.88
N PHE A 247 8.41 -4.07 3.43
CA PHE A 247 8.00 -4.36 2.05
C PHE A 247 8.30 -3.23 1.08
N ARG A 248 8.82 -2.09 1.57
CA ARG A 248 9.26 -0.98 0.73
C ARG A 248 10.28 -1.47 -0.30
N ASP A 249 10.03 -1.15 -1.55
CA ASP A 249 11.03 -1.23 -2.61
C ASP A 249 12.01 -0.04 -2.44
N PRO A 250 13.26 -0.27 -2.02
CA PRO A 250 14.21 0.81 -1.77
C PRO A 250 14.66 1.50 -3.07
N ASP A 251 14.51 0.82 -4.21
CA ASP A 251 14.90 1.33 -5.53
C ASP A 251 13.73 2.00 -6.26
N ALA A 252 12.54 2.00 -5.65
CA ALA A 252 11.38 2.69 -6.19
C ALA A 252 11.46 4.20 -5.94
N PRO A 253 11.17 5.03 -6.96
CA PRO A 253 10.85 6.43 -6.71
C PRO A 253 9.61 6.56 -5.81
N LEU A 254 9.47 7.70 -5.15
CA LEU A 254 8.21 8.07 -4.49
C LEU A 254 7.07 8.07 -5.52
N ALA A 255 5.84 7.80 -5.09
CA ALA A 255 4.70 7.83 -5.98
C ALA A 255 4.15 9.23 -6.27
N GLY A 256 3.45 9.34 -7.38
CA GLY A 256 2.66 10.49 -7.81
C GLY A 256 3.50 11.75 -7.95
N GLU A 257 2.90 12.86 -7.56
CA GLU A 257 3.51 14.18 -7.60
C GLU A 257 4.77 14.28 -6.72
N ALA A 258 4.83 13.57 -5.60
CA ALA A 258 6.03 13.55 -4.76
C ALA A 258 7.23 12.96 -5.52
N GLY A 259 7.01 11.88 -6.29
CA GLY A 259 8.02 11.31 -7.18
C GLY A 259 8.46 12.26 -8.29
N LEU A 260 7.52 12.97 -8.91
CA LEU A 260 7.83 13.96 -9.94
C LEU A 260 8.66 15.11 -9.38
N ARG A 261 8.28 15.67 -8.23
CA ARG A 261 9.03 16.74 -7.56
C ARG A 261 10.42 16.28 -7.15
N GLU A 262 10.56 15.06 -6.64
CA GLU A 262 11.85 14.49 -6.32
C GLU A 262 12.73 14.32 -7.56
N ALA A 263 12.17 13.85 -8.67
CA ALA A 263 12.88 13.71 -9.94
C ALA A 263 13.33 15.07 -10.52
N VAL A 264 12.53 16.13 -10.36
CA VAL A 264 12.93 17.50 -10.71
C VAL A 264 14.04 18.00 -9.79
N ALA A 265 13.90 17.84 -8.48
CA ALA A 265 14.91 18.26 -7.50
C ALA A 265 16.25 17.54 -7.70
N LYS A 266 16.22 16.26 -8.10
CA LYS A 266 17.40 15.48 -8.47
C LYS A 266 17.94 15.82 -9.87
N GLY A 267 17.29 16.68 -10.65
CA GLY A 267 17.70 17.01 -12.02
C GLY A 267 17.63 15.82 -12.98
N LEU A 268 16.72 14.87 -12.73
CA LEU A 268 16.37 13.81 -13.68
C LEU A 268 15.32 14.33 -14.67
N LEU A 269 14.45 15.22 -14.19
CA LEU A 269 13.46 15.96 -14.96
C LEU A 269 13.74 17.46 -14.88
N ARG A 270 13.26 18.18 -15.89
CA ARG A 270 12.95 19.61 -15.77
C ARG A 270 11.52 19.84 -16.23
N GLU A 271 10.88 20.89 -15.75
CA GLU A 271 9.59 21.32 -16.29
C GLU A 271 9.75 21.64 -17.79
N ALA A 272 8.77 21.21 -18.58
CA ALA A 272 8.70 21.52 -19.99
C ALA A 272 8.28 22.97 -20.20
N ARG A 273 8.87 23.62 -21.19
CA ARG A 273 8.46 24.93 -21.68
C ARG A 273 7.51 24.72 -22.85
N SER A 274 6.67 25.72 -23.13
CA SER A 274 5.78 25.68 -24.30
C SER A 274 6.55 25.45 -25.61
N SER A 275 7.80 25.92 -25.70
CA SER A 275 8.68 25.67 -26.83
C SER A 275 9.05 24.19 -27.03
N ASP A 276 9.19 23.42 -25.95
CA ASP A 276 9.51 21.98 -26.05
C ASP A 276 8.35 21.21 -26.70
N MET A 277 7.12 21.53 -26.27
CA MET A 277 5.91 20.91 -26.78
C MET A 277 5.57 21.35 -28.21
N GLN A 278 5.75 22.63 -28.53
CA GLN A 278 5.58 23.14 -29.89
C GLN A 278 6.58 22.49 -30.85
N ALA A 279 7.85 22.39 -30.46
CA ALA A 279 8.88 21.73 -31.26
C ALA A 279 8.52 20.27 -31.56
N TRP A 280 8.03 19.53 -30.55
CA TRP A 280 7.54 18.17 -30.75
C TRP A 280 6.35 18.12 -31.70
N ALA A 281 5.31 18.94 -31.44
CA ALA A 281 4.09 18.93 -32.23
C ALA A 281 4.35 19.23 -33.72
N SER A 282 5.21 20.21 -34.01
CA SER A 282 5.62 20.54 -35.38
C SER A 282 6.41 19.41 -36.03
N ALA A 283 7.39 18.83 -35.33
CA ALA A 283 8.22 17.74 -35.88
C ALA A 283 7.40 16.47 -36.12
N PHE A 284 6.49 16.13 -35.21
CA PHE A 284 5.65 14.96 -35.31
C PHE A 284 4.60 15.09 -36.42
N ALA A 285 3.97 16.27 -36.55
CA ALA A 285 3.03 16.55 -37.64
C ALA A 285 3.70 16.48 -39.02
N ALA A 286 4.93 16.97 -39.15
CA ALA A 286 5.69 16.86 -40.39
C ALA A 286 5.95 15.39 -40.82
N ILE A 287 6.05 14.47 -39.86
CA ILE A 287 6.19 13.03 -40.14
C ILE A 287 4.83 12.42 -40.49
N GLU A 288 3.78 12.67 -39.71
CA GLU A 288 2.44 12.12 -39.98
C GLU A 288 1.86 12.60 -41.32
N LEU A 289 2.19 13.83 -41.73
CA LEU A 289 1.71 14.43 -42.97
C LEU A 289 2.65 14.23 -44.16
N ARG A 290 3.76 13.52 -43.99
CA ARG A 290 4.79 13.37 -45.03
C ARG A 290 4.24 12.83 -46.36
N ASP A 291 3.32 11.87 -46.26
CA ASP A 291 2.68 11.22 -47.41
C ASP A 291 1.18 11.56 -47.52
N ALA A 292 0.72 12.58 -46.79
CA ALA A 292 -0.68 13.01 -46.88
C ALA A 292 -0.89 13.87 -48.15
N PRO A 293 -1.92 13.60 -48.97
CA PRO A 293 -2.24 14.47 -50.10
C PRO A 293 -2.69 15.85 -49.60
N PRO A 294 -2.41 16.93 -50.35
CA PRO A 294 -2.97 18.24 -50.05
C PRO A 294 -4.50 18.19 -50.15
N VAL A 295 -5.20 18.77 -49.17
CA VAL A 295 -6.67 18.82 -49.14
C VAL A 295 -7.12 20.26 -49.36
N SER A 296 -7.74 20.54 -50.50
CA SER A 296 -8.33 21.84 -50.80
C SER A 296 -9.59 22.10 -49.96
N GLY A 297 -9.70 23.28 -49.35
CA GLY A 297 -10.88 23.70 -48.59
C GLY A 297 -11.00 23.13 -47.17
N ALA A 298 -10.07 22.26 -46.75
CA ALA A 298 -9.98 21.85 -45.35
C ALA A 298 -9.19 22.90 -44.54
N PRO A 299 -9.57 23.16 -43.28
CA PRO A 299 -8.69 23.89 -42.38
C PRO A 299 -7.34 23.14 -42.26
N PRO A 300 -6.23 23.84 -41.97
CA PRO A 300 -4.98 23.18 -41.64
C PRO A 300 -5.26 22.11 -40.59
N ARG A 301 -4.80 20.87 -40.83
CA ARG A 301 -4.91 19.82 -39.80
C ARG A 301 -4.27 20.39 -38.54
N SER A 302 -5.06 20.54 -37.47
CA SER A 302 -4.56 21.15 -36.26
C SER A 302 -3.40 20.30 -35.76
N SER A 303 -2.29 20.96 -35.44
CA SER A 303 -1.24 20.33 -34.65
C SER A 303 -1.92 19.80 -33.38
N ARG A 304 -1.71 18.54 -33.04
CA ARG A 304 -2.21 17.97 -31.78
C ARG A 304 -1.89 18.95 -30.66
N ASP A 305 -2.93 19.44 -29.98
CA ASP A 305 -2.74 20.27 -28.82
C ASP A 305 -2.44 19.36 -27.65
N TYR A 306 -1.18 19.34 -27.25
CA TYR A 306 -0.73 18.55 -26.14
C TYR A 306 -0.78 19.42 -24.88
N SER A 307 -1.46 18.93 -23.87
CA SER A 307 -1.56 19.63 -22.59
C SER A 307 -0.18 19.90 -21.99
N MET A 308 0.03 21.14 -21.54
CA MET A 308 1.19 21.54 -20.74
C MET A 308 1.06 21.11 -19.27
N HIS A 309 -0.09 20.57 -18.86
CA HIS A 309 -0.30 20.08 -17.50
C HIS A 309 0.67 18.93 -17.20
N ASN A 310 1.45 19.06 -16.12
CA ASN A 310 2.48 18.09 -15.71
C ASN A 310 3.39 17.63 -16.86
N ALA A 311 3.86 18.58 -17.67
CA ALA A 311 4.79 18.29 -18.76
C ALA A 311 6.25 18.46 -18.30
N TYR A 312 7.08 17.46 -18.58
CA TYR A 312 8.47 17.40 -18.18
C TYR A 312 9.37 16.96 -19.33
N VAL A 313 10.60 17.49 -19.35
CA VAL A 313 11.66 17.00 -20.21
C VAL A 313 12.57 16.08 -19.42
N VAL A 314 12.82 14.90 -19.95
CA VAL A 314 13.74 13.91 -19.40
C VAL A 314 15.16 14.37 -19.68
N VAL A 315 15.92 14.61 -18.61
CA VAL A 315 17.29 15.13 -18.68
C VAL A 315 18.30 13.99 -18.52
N ARG A 316 17.99 13.01 -17.67
CA ARG A 316 18.86 11.86 -17.35
C ARG A 316 18.02 10.58 -17.20
N PRO A 317 18.63 9.38 -17.17
CA PRO A 317 17.91 8.14 -16.97
C PRO A 317 16.96 8.23 -15.77
N LEU A 318 15.69 7.92 -16.04
CA LEU A 318 14.59 8.07 -15.10
C LEU A 318 13.82 6.75 -15.00
N ARG A 319 13.44 6.37 -13.79
CA ARG A 319 12.34 5.43 -13.55
C ARG A 319 11.10 6.25 -13.23
N ILE A 320 10.02 6.04 -13.99
CA ILE A 320 8.78 6.81 -13.85
C ILE A 320 8.16 6.50 -12.47
N PRO A 321 7.76 7.52 -11.69
CA PRO A 321 6.96 7.34 -10.48
C PRO A 321 5.67 6.56 -10.75
N ALA A 322 5.35 5.59 -9.90
CA ALA A 322 4.01 4.99 -9.89
C ALA A 322 2.96 6.03 -9.43
N GLY A 323 1.67 5.82 -9.70
CA GLY A 323 0.56 6.68 -9.27
C GLY A 323 0.21 7.83 -10.22
N LEU A 324 0.74 7.85 -11.44
CA LEU A 324 0.50 8.91 -12.43
C LEU A 324 -0.78 8.68 -13.24
N TYR A 325 -1.93 8.70 -12.55
CA TYR A 325 -3.27 8.57 -13.11
C TYR A 325 -4.09 9.85 -12.94
N GLY A 326 -5.06 10.07 -13.84
CA GLY A 326 -6.00 11.20 -13.76
C GLY A 326 -5.27 12.54 -13.74
N ALA A 327 -5.56 13.38 -12.74
CA ALA A 327 -4.95 14.70 -12.57
C ALA A 327 -3.42 14.65 -12.31
N HIS A 328 -2.89 13.50 -11.91
CA HIS A 328 -1.45 13.29 -11.72
C HIS A 328 -0.76 12.65 -12.92
N SER A 329 -1.48 12.36 -14.01
CA SER A 329 -0.85 11.97 -15.27
C SER A 329 0.11 13.06 -15.74
N ALA A 330 1.18 12.64 -16.41
CA ALA A 330 2.24 13.53 -16.88
C ALA A 330 2.56 13.32 -18.37
N THR A 331 3.26 14.27 -18.96
CA THR A 331 3.85 14.12 -20.30
C THR A 331 5.37 14.18 -20.19
N PHE A 332 6.04 13.13 -20.63
CA PHE A 332 7.50 13.02 -20.63
C PHE A 332 8.04 13.21 -22.05
N ILE A 333 8.74 14.30 -22.27
CA ILE A 333 9.46 14.57 -23.52
C ILE A 333 10.87 14.00 -23.37
N VAL A 334 11.23 13.05 -24.22
CA VAL A 334 12.56 12.42 -24.23
C VAL A 334 13.35 13.03 -25.38
N PRO A 335 14.34 13.92 -25.11
CA PRO A 335 15.17 14.50 -26.16
C PRO A 335 16.01 13.44 -26.88
N LYS A 336 16.46 13.77 -28.10
CA LYS A 336 17.34 12.92 -28.88
C LYS A 336 18.64 12.64 -28.11
N GLY A 337 19.04 11.37 -28.05
CA GLY A 337 20.21 10.90 -27.32
C GLY A 337 19.99 10.64 -25.83
N VAL A 338 18.83 11.02 -25.27
CA VAL A 338 18.48 10.71 -23.88
C VAL A 338 17.78 9.36 -23.81
N GLN A 339 18.15 8.54 -22.83
CA GLN A 339 17.52 7.24 -22.62
C GLN A 339 16.03 7.40 -22.27
N ARG A 340 15.19 6.61 -22.94
CA ARG A 340 13.77 6.51 -22.63
C ARG A 340 13.57 6.09 -21.16
N PRO A 341 12.65 6.72 -20.41
CA PRO A 341 12.35 6.32 -19.04
C PRO A 341 11.90 4.86 -18.93
N THR A 342 12.21 4.25 -17.80
CA THR A 342 11.79 2.89 -17.43
C THR A 342 10.61 2.92 -16.44
N GLY A 343 10.00 1.77 -16.18
CA GLY A 343 8.82 1.66 -15.31
C GLY A 343 7.52 1.83 -16.09
N ASP A 344 6.39 1.70 -15.39
CA ASP A 344 5.06 1.84 -15.96
C ASP A 344 4.65 3.34 -15.98
N PRO A 345 4.28 3.91 -17.14
CA PRO A 345 3.86 5.30 -17.23
C PRO A 345 2.46 5.58 -16.66
N GLY A 346 1.66 4.56 -16.34
CA GLY A 346 0.25 4.70 -15.96
C GLY A 346 -0.55 5.35 -17.10
N HIS A 347 -1.24 6.45 -16.80
CA HIS A 347 -1.94 7.25 -17.82
C HIS A 347 -1.08 8.36 -18.43
N SER A 348 0.21 8.39 -18.12
CA SER A 348 1.14 9.37 -18.69
C SER A 348 1.47 9.05 -20.15
N SER A 349 2.02 10.04 -20.84
CA SER A 349 2.51 9.90 -22.21
C SER A 349 4.00 10.15 -22.31
N ILE A 350 4.64 9.49 -23.27
CA ILE A 350 6.07 9.59 -23.56
C ILE A 350 6.20 10.01 -25.03
N LEU A 351 6.78 11.18 -25.23
CA LEU A 351 7.08 11.79 -26.52
C LEU A 351 8.58 11.58 -26.80
N ASP A 352 8.90 10.60 -27.63
CA ASP A 352 10.28 10.11 -27.79
C ASP A 352 10.91 10.60 -29.10
N TRP A 353 11.86 11.53 -28.99
CA TRP A 353 12.58 12.09 -30.15
C TRP A 353 13.59 11.12 -30.76
N ASN A 354 13.98 10.04 -30.06
CA ASN A 354 14.89 9.05 -30.64
C ASN A 354 14.21 8.25 -31.74
N THR A 355 12.95 7.91 -31.53
CA THR A 355 12.14 7.08 -32.41
C THR A 355 11.09 7.88 -33.17
N MET A 356 10.89 9.15 -32.82
CA MET A 356 9.76 9.97 -33.26
C MET A 356 8.43 9.26 -33.03
N THR A 357 8.23 8.72 -31.82
CA THR A 357 6.98 8.04 -31.44
C THR A 357 6.33 8.66 -30.20
N CYS A 358 5.01 8.60 -30.17
CA CYS A 358 4.19 8.95 -29.02
C CYS A 358 3.64 7.65 -28.42
N ALA A 359 3.90 7.37 -27.14
CA ALA A 359 3.34 6.23 -26.42
C ALA A 359 2.61 6.67 -25.15
N GLY A 360 1.58 5.93 -24.73
CA GLY A 360 0.79 6.24 -23.53
C GLY A 360 -0.66 6.60 -23.83
N ALA A 361 -1.41 6.93 -22.78
CA ALA A 361 -2.87 7.07 -22.87
C ALA A 361 -3.30 8.25 -23.77
N THR A 362 -2.59 9.38 -23.71
CA THR A 362 -2.97 10.58 -24.48
C THR A 362 -2.47 10.57 -25.92
N CYS A 363 -1.52 9.68 -26.26
CA CYS A 363 -1.00 9.53 -27.62
C CYS A 363 -1.97 8.85 -28.59
N ARG A 364 -3.01 8.17 -28.08
CA ARG A 364 -4.02 7.45 -28.88
C ARG A 364 -5.31 8.25 -29.09
N MET A 365 -5.43 9.42 -28.46
CA MET A 365 -6.61 10.27 -28.61
C MET A 365 -6.54 11.01 -29.95
N ARG A 366 -7.54 10.76 -30.80
CA ARG A 366 -7.74 11.31 -32.14
C ARG A 366 -8.73 12.46 -32.08
#